data_AF-A0A926TEQ2-F1
#
_entry.id   AF-A0A926TEQ2-F1
#
_cell.length_a   1.000
_cell.length_b   1.000
_cell.length_c   1.000
_cell.angle_alpha   90.00
_cell.angle_beta   90.00
_cell.angle_gamma   90.00
#
_symmetry.space_group_name_H-M   'P 1'
#
loop_
_entity.id
_entity.type
_entity.pdbx_description
1 polymer ?
#
loop_
_entity_poly.entity_id
_entity_poly.type
_entity_poly.pdbx_seq_one_letter_code
_entity_poly.pdbx_strand_id
1 'polypeptide(L)'
;MLMTESLIPAELTIAPNPSTLSLNLKLTTIPIDAYTAFELWLPVKNTILSSEEALLLASDRPRLEGICAKLTWLLGASFVRHEMQVPGPLAYEWQAVLAKIQQSSFDAIDITYLPQTICPNLIREGISASWTLCPVSWNVSFLQFQPVANGYRVKTHALSLLISYGQPITKRVRNSVNDIGASKF
;
A
#
# COMPACT_ATOMS: atom_id res chain seq x y z
N MET A 1 23.17 -14.69 22.06
CA MET A 1 22.88 -14.01 20.79
C MET A 1 21.41 -14.24 20.51
N LEU A 2 20.56 -13.26 20.83
CA LEU A 2 19.11 -13.38 20.58
C LEU A 2 18.91 -13.22 19.08
N MET A 3 18.49 -14.27 18.39
CA MET A 3 17.93 -14.13 17.05
C MET A 3 16.67 -13.29 17.22
N THR A 4 16.76 -12.02 16.84
CA THR A 4 15.58 -11.16 16.74
C THR A 4 14.74 -11.73 15.61
N GLU A 5 13.60 -12.32 15.96
CA GLU A 5 12.64 -12.79 14.97
C GLU A 5 12.24 -11.59 14.11
N SER A 6 12.52 -11.67 12.80
CA SER A 6 12.09 -10.66 11.84
C SER A 6 10.56 -10.60 11.81
N LEU A 7 9.98 -9.39 11.73
CA LEU A 7 8.53 -9.21 11.65
C LEU A 7 7.94 -10.07 10.53
N ILE A 8 8.57 -10.00 9.35
CA ILE A 8 8.30 -10.87 8.21
C ILE A 8 9.37 -11.98 8.18
N PRO A 9 8.97 -13.25 8.36
CA PRO A 9 9.86 -14.39 8.26
C PRO A 9 10.54 -14.46 6.89
N ALA A 10 11.77 -14.97 6.84
CA ALA A 10 12.59 -15.00 5.63
C ALA A 10 11.96 -15.83 4.50
N GLU A 11 11.18 -16.86 4.84
CA GLU A 11 10.44 -17.67 3.89
C GLU A 11 9.33 -16.89 3.15
N LEU A 12 8.87 -15.77 3.70
CA LEU A 12 7.88 -14.92 3.05
C LEU A 12 8.53 -13.81 2.22
N THR A 13 9.83 -13.53 2.36
CA THR A 13 10.45 -12.36 1.70
C THR A 13 10.72 -12.58 0.22
N ILE A 14 10.80 -13.83 -0.25
CA ILE A 14 11.16 -14.16 -1.63
C ILE A 14 9.88 -14.42 -2.44
N ALA A 15 9.79 -13.81 -3.63
CA ALA A 15 8.69 -14.07 -4.53
C ALA A 15 8.81 -15.47 -5.18
N PRO A 16 7.70 -16.15 -5.49
CA PRO A 16 7.76 -17.42 -6.19
C PRO A 16 8.43 -17.26 -7.56
N ASN A 17 9.27 -18.23 -7.92
CA ASN A 17 9.92 -18.24 -9.22
C ASN A 17 8.90 -18.61 -10.31
N PRO A 18 8.81 -17.84 -11.40
CA PRO A 18 7.96 -18.21 -12.51
C PRO A 18 8.55 -19.45 -13.21
N SER A 19 7.68 -20.35 -13.66
CA SER A 19 8.08 -21.55 -14.41
C SER A 19 8.56 -21.25 -15.82
N THR A 20 8.21 -20.07 -16.35
CA THR A 20 8.54 -19.58 -17.68
C THR A 20 8.87 -18.08 -17.61
N LEU A 21 9.29 -17.48 -18.72
CA LEU A 21 9.64 -16.07 -18.76
C LEU A 21 8.37 -15.20 -18.64
N SER A 22 8.24 -14.45 -17.54
CA SER A 22 7.08 -13.57 -17.28
C SER A 22 7.28 -12.20 -17.93
N LEU A 23 6.78 -12.03 -19.15
CA LEU A 23 6.91 -10.79 -19.93
C LEU A 23 5.97 -9.68 -19.46
N ASN A 24 4.83 -10.02 -18.87
CA ASN A 24 3.81 -9.08 -18.44
C ASN A 24 3.83 -8.81 -16.93
N LEU A 25 4.79 -9.40 -16.22
CA LEU A 25 4.99 -9.21 -14.79
C LEU A 25 6.32 -8.49 -14.53
N LYS A 26 6.36 -7.70 -13.46
CA LYS A 26 7.54 -7.02 -12.96
C LYS A 26 7.81 -7.46 -11.53
N LEU A 27 8.99 -8.03 -11.29
CA LEU A 27 9.47 -8.28 -9.93
C LEU A 27 9.77 -6.94 -9.26
N THR A 28 9.19 -6.73 -8.08
CA THR A 28 9.33 -5.49 -7.32
C THR A 28 9.68 -5.81 -5.88
N THR A 29 10.66 -5.10 -5.34
CA THR A 29 11.06 -5.16 -3.92
C THR A 29 10.32 -4.08 -3.14
N ILE A 30 9.59 -4.49 -2.11
CA ILE A 30 8.80 -3.63 -1.22
C ILE A 30 9.49 -3.56 0.14
N PRO A 31 9.93 -2.37 0.57
CA PRO A 31 10.55 -2.21 1.88
C PRO A 31 9.53 -2.41 3.00
N ILE A 32 9.97 -3.01 4.10
CA ILE A 32 9.24 -3.11 5.37
C ILE A 32 9.85 -2.11 6.37
N ASP A 33 11.17 -2.08 6.44
CA ASP A 33 11.94 -1.13 7.24
C ASP A 33 13.28 -0.80 6.55
N ALA A 34 14.24 -0.21 7.29
CA ALA A 34 15.55 0.18 6.77
C ALA A 34 16.46 -1.01 6.38
N TYR A 35 16.15 -2.22 6.86
CA TYR A 35 16.98 -3.41 6.73
C TYR A 35 16.24 -4.59 6.07
N THR A 36 14.91 -4.57 6.05
CA THR A 36 14.08 -5.66 5.55
C THR A 36 13.15 -5.23 4.43
N ALA A 37 12.94 -6.14 3.48
CA ALA A 37 12.06 -5.99 2.34
C ALA A 37 11.54 -7.37 1.90
N PHE A 38 10.48 -7.37 1.10
CA PHE A 38 10.00 -8.57 0.42
C PHE A 38 9.78 -8.32 -1.06
N GLU A 39 9.80 -9.37 -1.84
CA GLU A 39 9.56 -9.33 -3.28
C GLU A 39 8.12 -9.72 -3.60
N LEU A 40 7.57 -9.13 -4.65
CA LEU A 40 6.36 -9.63 -5.30
C LEU A 40 6.40 -9.37 -6.80
N TRP A 41 5.61 -10.15 -7.53
CA TRP A 41 5.33 -9.90 -8.94
C TRP A 41 4.14 -8.96 -9.09
N LEU A 42 4.29 -7.93 -9.91
CA LEU A 42 3.23 -6.98 -10.24
C LEU A 42 2.87 -7.05 -11.72
N PRO A 43 1.58 -7.01 -12.08
CA PRO A 43 1.18 -6.90 -13.48
C PRO A 43 1.65 -5.56 -14.05
N VAL A 44 2.25 -5.59 -15.23
CA VAL A 44 2.56 -4.38 -15.99
C VAL A 44 1.22 -3.73 -16.40
N LYS A 45 1.13 -2.40 -16.33
CA LYS A 45 -0.11 -1.68 -16.64
C LYS A 45 -0.55 -1.95 -18.08
N ASN A 46 -1.85 -2.18 -18.26
CA ASN A 46 -2.52 -2.38 -19.56
C ASN A 46 -2.06 -3.60 -20.36
N THR A 47 -1.42 -4.60 -19.72
CA THR A 47 -1.10 -5.87 -20.35
C THR A 47 -2.20 -6.91 -20.14
N ILE A 48 -2.17 -7.97 -20.95
CA ILE A 48 -2.98 -9.18 -20.76
C ILE A 48 -2.04 -10.25 -20.22
N LEU A 49 -2.37 -10.80 -19.06
CA LEU A 49 -1.60 -11.88 -18.45
C LEU A 49 -1.88 -13.20 -19.17
N SER A 50 -0.85 -14.02 -19.34
CA SER A 50 -1.04 -15.43 -19.70
C SER A 50 -1.70 -16.20 -18.54
N SER A 51 -2.15 -17.43 -18.80
CA SER A 51 -2.68 -18.31 -17.76
C SER A 51 -1.64 -18.64 -16.69
N GLU A 52 -0.38 -18.81 -17.09
CA GLU A 52 0.74 -19.08 -16.18
C GLU A 52 1.06 -17.86 -15.31
N GLU A 53 1.05 -16.65 -15.88
CA GLU A 53 1.26 -15.41 -15.13
C GLU A 53 0.11 -15.14 -14.14
N ALA A 54 -1.14 -15.35 -14.56
CA ALA A 54 -2.30 -15.24 -13.68
C ALA A 54 -2.24 -16.28 -12.54
N LEU A 55 -1.87 -17.53 -12.85
CA LEU A 55 -1.72 -18.58 -11.85
C LEU A 55 -0.60 -18.28 -10.85
N LEU A 56 0.53 -17.74 -11.31
CA LEU A 56 1.63 -17.32 -10.44
C LEU A 56 1.13 -16.32 -9.39
N LEU A 57 0.46 -15.24 -9.84
CA LEU A 57 -0.07 -14.20 -8.96
C LEU A 57 -1.15 -14.76 -8.00
N ALA A 58 -2.04 -15.63 -8.47
CA ALA A 58 -3.06 -16.25 -7.63
C ALA A 58 -2.45 -17.20 -6.58
N SER A 59 -1.43 -17.97 -6.95
CA SER A 59 -0.74 -18.90 -6.07
C SER A 59 0.11 -18.19 -5.00
N ASP A 60 0.57 -16.98 -5.29
CA ASP A 60 1.36 -16.16 -4.37
C ASP A 60 0.50 -15.45 -3.32
N ARG A 61 -0.82 -15.37 -3.56
CA ARG A 61 -1.77 -14.68 -2.69
C ARG A 61 -1.65 -15.09 -1.21
N PRO A 62 -1.59 -16.38 -0.81
CA PRO A 62 -1.50 -16.75 0.60
C PRO A 62 -0.24 -16.21 1.29
N ARG A 63 0.90 -16.13 0.59
CA ARG A 63 2.14 -15.53 1.10
C ARG A 63 1.94 -14.04 1.35
N LEU A 64 1.36 -13.34 0.38
CA LEU A 64 1.07 -11.90 0.49
C LEU A 64 0.05 -11.60 1.59
N GLU A 65 -1.00 -12.43 1.75
CA GLU A 65 -1.93 -12.33 2.88
C GLU A 65 -1.22 -12.49 4.23
N GLY A 66 -0.24 -13.40 4.34
CA GLY A 66 0.58 -13.57 5.55
C GLY A 66 1.41 -12.33 5.89
N ILE A 67 2.01 -11.69 4.88
CA ILE A 67 2.73 -10.42 5.03
C ILE A 67 1.78 -9.31 5.47
N CYS A 68 0.65 -9.15 4.75
CA CYS A 68 -0.36 -8.15 5.08
C CYS A 68 -0.92 -8.35 6.48
N ALA A 69 -1.09 -9.59 6.94
CA ALA A 69 -1.58 -9.87 8.29
C ALA A 69 -0.62 -9.41 9.37
N LYS A 70 0.69 -9.66 9.21
CA LYS A 70 1.73 -9.19 10.14
C LYS A 70 1.82 -7.67 10.18
N LEU A 71 1.79 -7.02 9.01
CA LEU A 71 1.79 -5.56 8.93
C LEU A 71 0.53 -4.94 9.54
N THR A 72 -0.64 -5.53 9.26
CA THR A 72 -1.93 -5.08 9.81
C THR A 72 -1.98 -5.24 11.33
N TRP A 73 -1.48 -6.36 11.86
CA TRP A 73 -1.39 -6.59 13.30
C TRP A 73 -0.54 -5.53 14.01
N LEU A 74 0.61 -5.18 13.42
CA LEU A 74 1.53 -4.22 14.03
C LEU A 74 1.05 -2.76 13.88
N LEU A 75 0.56 -2.38 12.71
CA LEU A 75 0.35 -0.97 12.34
C LEU A 75 -1.13 -0.57 12.29
N GLY A 76 -2.03 -1.53 12.14
CA GLY A 76 -3.41 -1.30 11.77
C GLY A 76 -3.55 -1.00 10.27
N ALA A 77 -4.71 -1.37 9.73
CA ALA A 77 -5.09 -1.11 8.34
C ALA A 77 -6.39 -0.30 8.30
N SER A 78 -6.46 0.67 7.39
CA SER A 78 -7.66 1.46 7.12
C SER A 78 -8.10 1.24 5.68
N PHE A 79 -9.41 1.18 5.46
CA PHE A 79 -9.95 1.16 4.11
C PHE A 79 -9.92 2.56 3.52
N VAL A 80 -9.47 2.65 2.27
CA VAL A 80 -9.52 3.88 1.47
C VAL A 80 -10.49 3.65 0.33
N ARG A 81 -11.48 4.55 0.20
CA ARG A 81 -12.29 4.62 -1.01
C ARG A 81 -11.62 5.64 -1.93
N HIS A 82 -11.55 5.32 -3.22
CA HIS A 82 -10.95 6.20 -4.23
C HIS A 82 -11.51 7.63 -4.25
N GLU A 83 -12.70 7.84 -3.66
CA GLU A 83 -13.42 9.12 -3.57
C GLU A 83 -13.28 9.83 -2.21
N MET A 84 -12.80 9.15 -1.16
CA MET A 84 -12.68 9.72 0.19
C MET A 84 -11.23 9.65 0.66
N GLN A 85 -10.60 10.82 0.79
CA GLN A 85 -9.23 10.98 1.33
C GLN A 85 -9.14 10.77 2.84
N VAL A 86 -10.21 10.29 3.50
CA VAL A 86 -10.25 10.09 4.95
C VAL A 86 -10.15 8.59 5.24
N PRO A 87 -9.11 8.14 5.96
CA PRO A 87 -8.99 6.76 6.41
C PRO A 87 -10.22 6.34 7.24
N GLY A 88 -10.79 5.19 6.92
CA GLY A 88 -11.81 4.56 7.78
C GLY A 88 -11.25 4.10 9.13
N PRO A 89 -12.10 3.54 10.02
CA PRO A 89 -11.64 2.98 11.29
C PRO A 89 -10.58 1.89 11.07
N LEU A 90 -9.57 1.87 11.94
CA LEU A 90 -8.47 0.90 11.87
C LEU A 90 -8.96 -0.51 12.22
N ALA A 91 -8.51 -1.48 11.42
CA ALA A 91 -8.59 -2.90 11.71
C ALA A 91 -7.18 -3.41 12.03
N TYR A 92 -7.04 -4.17 13.12
CA TYR A 92 -5.77 -4.80 13.52
C TYR A 92 -5.73 -6.30 13.21
N GLU A 93 -6.83 -6.84 12.71
CA GLU A 93 -6.94 -8.24 12.30
C GLU A 93 -7.19 -8.33 10.81
N TRP A 94 -6.36 -9.10 10.10
CA TRP A 94 -6.49 -9.29 8.66
C TRP A 94 -7.81 -9.98 8.27
N GLN A 95 -8.33 -10.83 9.14
CA GLN A 95 -9.57 -11.56 8.93
C GLN A 95 -10.77 -10.60 8.94
N ALA A 96 -10.73 -9.55 9.76
CA ALA A 96 -11.72 -8.48 9.74
C ALA A 96 -11.63 -7.65 8.44
N VAL A 97 -10.43 -7.49 7.89
CA VAL A 97 -10.20 -6.87 6.58
C VAL A 97 -10.80 -7.74 5.47
N LEU A 98 -10.44 -9.03 5.44
CA LEU A 98 -10.95 -9.99 4.45
C LEU A 98 -12.48 -10.11 4.50
N ALA A 99 -13.10 -10.15 5.68
CA ALA A 99 -14.56 -10.23 5.82
C ALA A 99 -15.29 -9.03 5.16
N LYS A 100 -14.68 -7.84 5.18
CA LYS A 100 -15.22 -6.66 4.48
C LYS A 100 -15.04 -6.74 2.97
N ILE A 101 -13.96 -7.37 2.51
CA ILE A 101 -13.69 -7.55 1.07
C ILE A 101 -14.46 -8.74 0.50
N GLN A 102 -14.78 -9.77 1.28
CA GLN A 102 -15.44 -11.02 0.85
C GLN A 102 -16.79 -10.81 0.13
N GLN A 103 -17.41 -9.63 0.24
CA GLN A 103 -18.52 -9.23 -0.63
C GLN A 103 -18.13 -9.14 -2.13
N SER A 104 -16.84 -9.15 -2.42
CA SER A 104 -16.21 -9.08 -3.73
C SER A 104 -15.03 -10.07 -3.79
N SER A 105 -15.11 -11.07 -4.68
CA SER A 105 -14.00 -12.00 -4.86
C SER A 105 -12.79 -11.30 -5.50
N PHE A 106 -11.59 -11.64 -5.05
CA PHE A 106 -10.32 -11.20 -5.65
C PHE A 106 -9.39 -12.40 -5.80
N ASP A 107 -8.49 -12.33 -6.78
CA ASP A 107 -7.63 -13.42 -7.21
C ASP A 107 -6.18 -13.21 -6.75
N ALA A 108 -5.71 -11.96 -6.69
CA ALA A 108 -4.35 -11.62 -6.29
C ALA A 108 -4.27 -10.30 -5.51
N ILE A 109 -3.10 -10.01 -4.95
CA ILE A 109 -2.82 -8.82 -4.14
C ILE A 109 -1.68 -8.03 -4.79
N ASP A 110 -1.85 -6.72 -4.89
CA ASP A 110 -0.80 -5.75 -5.20
C ASP A 110 -0.49 -4.96 -3.93
N ILE A 111 0.80 -4.77 -3.66
CA ILE A 111 1.29 -3.94 -2.55
C ILE A 111 2.24 -2.89 -3.10
N THR A 112 1.91 -1.62 -2.86
CA THR A 112 2.75 -0.48 -3.21
C THR A 112 3.24 0.20 -1.93
N TYR A 113 4.56 0.41 -1.82
CA TYR A 113 5.15 1.22 -0.76
C TYR A 113 4.98 2.71 -1.04
N LEU A 114 4.47 3.43 -0.06
CA LEU A 114 4.32 4.88 -0.07
C LEU A 114 5.30 5.47 0.96
N PRO A 115 6.39 6.11 0.52
CA PRO A 115 7.34 6.73 1.43
C PRO A 115 6.69 7.89 2.20
N GLN A 116 7.33 8.28 3.30
CA GLN A 116 6.93 9.49 4.02
C GLN A 116 7.01 10.70 3.07
N THR A 117 5.94 11.50 3.05
CA THR A 117 5.85 12.68 2.19
C THR A 117 5.43 13.90 3.01
N ILE A 118 5.88 15.08 2.57
CA ILE A 118 5.46 16.37 3.12
C ILE A 118 4.78 17.12 1.97
N CYS A 119 3.47 17.33 2.10
CA CYS A 119 2.64 17.89 1.04
C CYS A 119 2.02 19.22 1.47
N PRO A 120 2.04 20.25 0.62
CA PRO A 120 1.32 21.50 0.89
C PRO A 120 -0.19 21.32 0.66
N ASN A 121 -1.02 21.86 1.55
CA ASN A 121 -2.45 22.02 1.29
C ASN A 121 -2.71 23.44 0.78
N LEU A 122 -3.04 23.55 -0.51
CA LEU A 122 -3.24 24.82 -1.19
C LEU A 122 -4.69 25.29 -1.01
N ILE A 123 -4.91 26.53 -0.56
CA ILE A 123 -6.27 27.10 -0.40
C ILE A 123 -6.77 27.70 -1.72
N ARG A 124 -5.85 28.35 -2.47
CA ARG A 124 -5.94 28.90 -3.84
C ARG A 124 -4.63 29.66 -4.12
N GLU A 125 -4.28 29.87 -5.39
CA GLU A 125 -3.13 30.70 -5.83
C GLU A 125 -1.74 30.30 -5.29
N GLY A 126 -1.47 29.00 -5.10
CA GLY A 126 -0.14 28.53 -4.72
C GLY A 126 0.31 28.88 -3.30
N ILE A 127 -0.49 29.63 -2.54
CA ILE A 127 -0.25 29.91 -1.12
C ILE A 127 -0.68 28.68 -0.30
N SER A 128 0.27 28.10 0.42
CA SER A 128 0.03 26.93 1.28
C SER A 128 -0.61 27.36 2.59
N ALA A 129 -1.84 26.89 2.87
CA ALA A 129 -2.52 27.07 4.17
C ALA A 129 -1.77 26.38 5.30
N SER A 130 -1.25 25.23 4.95
CA SER A 130 -0.77 24.22 5.87
C SER A 130 0.10 23.22 5.11
N TRP A 131 0.91 22.52 5.88
CA TRP A 131 1.68 21.39 5.42
C TRP A 131 1.19 20.14 6.14
N THR A 132 1.05 19.05 5.38
CA THR A 132 0.73 17.72 5.91
C THR A 132 1.95 16.83 5.81
N LEU A 133 2.38 16.29 6.94
CA LEU A 133 3.30 15.17 6.99
C LEU A 133 2.48 13.87 6.90
N CYS A 134 2.61 13.15 5.79
CA CYS A 134 2.01 11.85 5.59
C CYS A 134 3.01 10.76 6.03
N PRO A 135 2.62 9.82 6.91
CA PRO A 135 3.51 8.77 7.35
C PRO A 135 3.81 7.77 6.22
N VAL A 136 4.85 6.97 6.45
CA VAL A 136 5.10 5.77 5.63
C VAL A 136 3.89 4.86 5.66
N SER A 137 3.56 4.31 4.49
CA SER A 137 2.40 3.44 4.35
C SER A 137 2.56 2.41 3.24
N TRP A 138 1.76 1.35 3.32
CA TRP A 138 1.64 0.31 2.29
C TRP A 138 0.20 0.35 1.78
N ASN A 139 0.05 0.66 0.50
CA ASN A 139 -1.23 0.57 -0.18
C ASN A 139 -1.41 -0.85 -0.72
N VAL A 140 -2.41 -1.55 -0.21
CA VAL A 140 -2.78 -2.90 -0.62
C VAL A 140 -4.00 -2.81 -1.52
N SER A 141 -3.86 -3.28 -2.75
CA SER A 141 -4.92 -3.31 -3.74
C SER A 141 -5.30 -4.75 -4.06
N PHE A 142 -6.60 -5.00 -4.22
CA PHE A 142 -7.11 -6.32 -4.56
C PHE A 142 -7.33 -6.43 -6.06
N LEU A 143 -6.79 -7.47 -6.66
CA LEU A 143 -6.83 -7.69 -8.10
C LEU A 143 -7.84 -8.77 -8.44
N GLN A 144 -8.63 -8.55 -9.48
CA GLN A 144 -9.52 -9.53 -10.08
C GLN A 144 -9.10 -9.82 -11.51
N PHE A 145 -9.07 -11.08 -11.90
CA PHE A 145 -8.73 -11.54 -13.24
C PHE A 145 -10.01 -11.71 -14.06
N GLN A 146 -10.08 -11.00 -15.17
CA GLN A 146 -11.19 -11.09 -16.12
C GLN A 146 -10.73 -11.87 -17.35
N PRO A 147 -11.32 -13.04 -17.63
CA PRO A 147 -10.99 -13.80 -18.83
C PRO A 147 -11.25 -13.00 -20.10
N VAL A 148 -10.30 -13.01 -21.01
CA VAL A 148 -10.38 -12.42 -22.36
C VAL A 148 -9.81 -13.42 -23.37
N ALA A 149 -10.02 -13.18 -24.67
CA ALA A 149 -9.68 -14.13 -25.74
C ALA A 149 -8.24 -14.70 -25.66
N ASN A 150 -7.28 -13.91 -25.18
CA ASN A 150 -5.86 -14.27 -25.15
C ASN A 150 -5.26 -14.34 -23.74
N GLY A 151 -6.09 -14.52 -22.69
CA GLY A 151 -5.60 -14.63 -21.31
C GLY A 151 -6.47 -13.87 -20.32
N TYR A 152 -5.86 -13.10 -19.42
CA TYR A 152 -6.54 -12.42 -18.33
C TYR A 152 -6.24 -10.93 -18.30
N ARG A 153 -7.30 -10.12 -18.28
CA ARG A 153 -7.18 -8.70 -17.97
C ARG A 153 -7.28 -8.50 -16.45
N VAL A 154 -6.36 -7.72 -15.89
CA VAL A 154 -6.38 -7.38 -14.47
C VAL A 154 -7.28 -6.17 -14.23
N LYS A 155 -8.22 -6.30 -13.30
CA LYS A 155 -9.03 -5.20 -12.78
C LYS A 155 -8.77 -5.02 -11.29
N THR A 156 -8.48 -3.80 -10.87
CA THR A 156 -8.34 -3.48 -9.45
C THR A 156 -9.72 -3.20 -8.83
N HIS A 157 -9.95 -3.71 -7.63
CA HIS A 157 -11.13 -3.38 -6.84
C HIS A 157 -11.16 -1.89 -6.48
N ALA A 158 -12.35 -1.32 -6.35
CA ALA A 158 -12.53 0.08 -5.96
C ALA A 158 -12.11 0.36 -4.50
N LEU A 159 -12.03 -0.70 -3.71
CA LEU A 159 -11.61 -0.68 -2.33
C LEU A 159 -10.13 -1.06 -2.24
N SER A 160 -9.32 -0.21 -1.61
CA SER A 160 -7.95 -0.52 -1.23
C SER A 160 -7.77 -0.38 0.29
N LEU A 161 -6.66 -0.89 0.81
CA LEU A 161 -6.25 -0.64 2.18
C LEU A 161 -4.98 0.18 2.23
N LEU A 162 -4.92 1.02 3.26
CA LEU A 162 -3.71 1.68 3.69
C LEU A 162 -3.30 1.11 5.04
N ILE A 163 -2.14 0.45 5.08
CA ILE A 163 -1.48 0.04 6.32
C ILE A 163 -0.44 1.11 6.63
N SER A 164 -0.52 1.76 7.79
CA SER A 164 0.31 2.94 8.07
C SER A 164 0.63 3.07 9.56
N TYR A 165 1.83 3.56 9.87
CA TYR A 165 2.17 3.96 11.23
C TYR A 165 1.73 5.40 11.50
N GLY A 166 0.84 5.60 12.47
CA GLY A 166 0.41 6.93 12.90
C GLY A 166 -0.61 7.60 11.97
N GLN A 167 -0.89 8.86 12.25
CA GLN A 167 -1.87 9.67 11.51
C GLN A 167 -1.17 10.84 10.81
N PRO A 168 -1.67 11.31 9.66
CA PRO A 168 -1.14 12.51 9.02
C PRO A 168 -1.16 13.71 9.96
N ILE A 169 -0.04 14.44 10.03
CA ILE A 169 0.08 15.62 10.89
C ILE A 169 -0.03 16.87 10.02
N THR A 170 -1.10 17.64 10.20
CA THR A 170 -1.29 18.91 9.48
C THR A 170 -0.94 20.09 10.37
N LYS A 171 0.01 20.92 9.93
CA LYS A 171 0.35 22.19 10.60
C LYS A 171 0.02 23.37 9.70
N ARG A 172 -0.80 24.31 10.21
CA ARG A 172 -1.07 25.57 9.52
C ARG A 172 0.16 26.45 9.51
N VAL A 173 0.41 27.09 8.38
CA VAL A 173 1.44 28.12 8.27
C VAL A 173 0.95 29.32 9.08
N ARG A 174 1.68 29.71 10.12
CA ARG A 174 1.46 31.01 10.76
C ARG A 174 2.06 32.05 9.82
N ASN A 175 1.25 32.99 9.34
CA ASN A 175 1.78 34.16 8.63
C ASN A 175 2.56 35.01 9.64
N SER A 176 3.86 34.74 9.80
CA SER A 176 4.77 35.59 10.56
C SER A 176 5.13 36.80 9.71
N VAL A 177 4.19 37.72 9.56
CA VAL A 177 4.46 39.07 9.04
C VAL A 177 4.36 40.14 10.15
N ASN A 178 3.90 39.80 11.37
CA ASN A 178 3.72 40.79 12.45
C ASN A 178 4.54 40.57 13.74
N ASP A 179 5.42 39.56 13.83
CA ASP A 179 6.21 39.33 15.06
C ASP A 179 7.62 39.94 15.05
N ILE A 180 7.92 40.82 14.08
CA ILE A 180 9.14 41.64 14.11
C ILE A 180 8.74 43.11 14.06
N GLY A 181 8.36 43.65 15.22
CA GLY A 181 8.35 45.10 15.43
C GLY A 181 7.11 45.66 16.10
N ALA A 182 7.04 45.56 17.43
CA ALA A 182 6.52 46.63 18.29
C ALA A 182 6.77 46.27 19.76
N SER A 183 8.01 46.43 20.21
CA SER A 183 8.27 46.84 21.58
C SER A 183 9.37 47.89 21.52
N LYS A 184 8.94 49.14 21.37
CA LYS A 184 9.74 50.34 21.57
C LYS A 184 8.99 51.21 22.57
N PHE A 185 9.67 51.42 23.70
CA PHE A 185 9.42 52.33 24.82
C PHE A 185 8.31 51.97 25.79
#